data_AF-A0A849F7Z8-F1
#
_entry.id   AF-A0A849F7Z8-F1
#
_cell.length_a   1.000
_cell.length_b   1.000
_cell.length_c   1.000
_cell.angle_alpha   90.00
_cell.angle_beta   90.00
_cell.angle_gamma   90.00
#
_symmetry.space_group_name_H-M   'P 1'
#
loop_
_entity.id
_entity.type
_entity.pdbx_description
1 polymer ?
#
loop_
_entity_poly.entity_id
_entity_poly.type
_entity_poly.pdbx_seq_one_letter_code
_entity_poly.pdbx_strand_id
1 'polypeptide(L)'
;MEHEIGLDGLTKAELDVFLAAHALAGGRQEVVTSNDIRNHDLTSGITQASYHRALRSLISLDLLEKAEGYKSRHYLVRNHLAGG
;
A
#
# COMPACT_ATOMS: atom_id res chain seq x y z
N MET A 1 10.32 -15.80 18.67
CA MET A 1 9.79 -14.44 18.92
C MET A 1 9.77 -13.72 17.58
N GLU A 2 8.93 -14.20 16.67
CA GLU A 2 8.96 -13.80 15.25
C GLU A 2 7.71 -12.96 15.00
N HIS A 3 7.77 -11.69 15.36
CA HIS A 3 6.76 -10.72 14.95
C HIS A 3 7.28 -10.03 13.68
N GLU A 4 7.54 -10.81 12.63
CA GLU A 4 7.87 -10.33 11.29
C GLU A 4 6.57 -9.89 10.60
N ILE A 5 5.91 -8.88 11.18
CA ILE A 5 4.51 -8.60 10.91
C ILE A 5 4.38 -7.42 9.99
N GLY A 6 3.81 -7.70 8.84
CA GLY A 6 3.35 -6.70 7.88
C GLY A 6 3.11 -7.33 6.52
N LEU A 7 4.08 -8.11 6.03
CA LEU A 7 4.09 -8.57 4.62
C LEU A 7 3.79 -10.05 4.43
N ASP A 8 4.17 -10.93 5.37
CA ASP A 8 3.99 -12.39 5.25
C ASP A 8 2.51 -12.83 5.28
N GLY A 9 1.67 -12.10 6.04
CA GLY A 9 0.24 -12.34 6.10
C GLY A 9 -0.59 -11.76 4.94
N LEU A 10 0.05 -11.07 4.00
CA LEU A 10 -0.64 -10.42 2.89
C LEU A 10 -1.03 -11.44 1.82
N THR A 11 -2.27 -11.36 1.36
CA THR A 11 -2.67 -12.03 0.13
C THR A 11 -1.94 -11.40 -1.06
N LYS A 12 -1.86 -12.15 -2.16
CA LYS A 12 -1.21 -11.69 -3.39
C LYS A 12 -1.72 -10.31 -3.85
N ALA A 13 -3.03 -10.08 -3.76
CA ALA A 13 -3.63 -8.79 -4.10
C ALA A 13 -3.18 -7.65 -3.16
N GLU A 14 -3.02 -7.91 -1.87
CA GLU A 14 -2.49 -6.93 -0.92
C GLU A 14 -1.03 -6.60 -1.20
N LEU A 15 -0.22 -7.63 -1.45
CA LEU A 15 1.19 -7.47 -1.79
C LEU A 15 1.36 -6.68 -3.08
N ASP A 16 0.61 -7.00 -4.14
CA ASP A 16 0.64 -6.27 -5.41
C ASP A 16 0.25 -4.79 -5.25
N VAL A 17 -0.80 -4.49 -4.46
CA VAL A 17 -1.21 -3.11 -4.15
C VAL A 17 -0.13 -2.37 -3.36
N PHE A 18 0.48 -3.02 -2.37
CA PHE A 18 1.57 -2.43 -1.58
C PHE A 18 2.81 -2.17 -2.42
N LEU A 19 3.25 -3.14 -3.22
CA LEU A 19 4.41 -3.00 -4.11
C LEU A 19 4.20 -1.93 -5.17
N ALA A 20 3.00 -1.84 -5.76
CA ALA A 20 2.64 -0.76 -6.67
C ALA A 20 2.74 0.60 -5.99
N ALA A 21 2.16 0.75 -4.79
CA ALA A 21 2.25 1.98 -4.02
C ALA A 21 3.70 2.33 -3.68
N HIS A 22 4.50 1.35 -3.25
CA HIS A 22 5.91 1.54 -2.90
C HIS A 22 6.76 1.95 -4.11
N ALA A 23 6.55 1.31 -5.26
CA ALA A 23 7.22 1.65 -6.52
C ALA A 23 6.88 3.08 -6.96
N LEU A 24 5.61 3.49 -6.83
CA LEU A 24 5.17 4.86 -7.12
C LEU A 24 5.73 5.89 -6.13
N ALA A 25 5.89 5.52 -4.86
CA ALA A 25 6.42 6.39 -3.81
C ALA A 25 7.95 6.58 -3.88
N GLY A 26 8.64 5.91 -4.81
CA GLY A 26 10.07 6.09 -5.07
C GLY A 26 10.99 5.85 -3.87
N GLY A 27 10.52 5.13 -2.84
CA GLY A 27 11.25 4.90 -1.58
C GLY A 27 11.37 6.12 -0.65
N ARG A 28 10.74 7.27 -0.96
CA ARG A 28 10.90 8.53 -0.21
C ARG A 28 9.71 8.94 0.66
N GLN A 29 8.86 7.98 1.07
CA GLN A 29 7.60 8.27 1.76
C GLN A 29 6.75 9.30 0.98
N GLU A 30 6.81 9.25 -0.35
CA GLU A 30 6.04 10.14 -1.19
C GLU A 30 4.55 9.80 -1.15
N VAL A 31 3.74 10.83 -1.36
CA VAL A 31 2.28 10.70 -1.39
C VAL A 31 1.87 10.09 -2.72
N VAL A 32 1.23 8.93 -2.68
CA VAL A 32 0.69 8.23 -3.85
C VAL A 32 -0.84 8.31 -3.86
N THR A 33 -1.46 8.36 -5.03
CA THR A 33 -2.92 8.36 -5.12
C THR A 33 -3.47 6.96 -5.34
N SER A 34 -4.68 6.69 -4.85
CA SER A 34 -5.39 5.44 -5.21
C SER A 34 -5.52 5.23 -6.72
N ASN A 35 -5.55 6.32 -7.50
CA ASN A 35 -5.68 6.21 -8.95
C ASN A 35 -4.36 5.74 -9.59
N ASP A 36 -3.22 6.26 -9.15
CA ASP A 36 -1.90 5.82 -9.61
C ASP A 36 -1.67 4.35 -9.27
N ILE A 37 -1.96 3.95 -8.01
CA ILE A 37 -1.81 2.56 -7.58
C ILE A 37 -2.67 1.64 -8.44
N ARG A 38 -3.93 2.01 -8.71
CA ARG A 38 -4.86 1.24 -9.55
C ARG A 38 -4.46 1.20 -11.04
N ASN A 39 -3.77 2.22 -11.52
CA ASN A 39 -3.30 2.29 -12.90
C ASN A 39 -1.94 1.57 -13.09
N HIS A 40 -1.35 1.06 -12.01
CA HIS A 40 -0.12 0.31 -12.04
C HIS A 40 -0.32 -1.11 -12.58
N ASP A 41 0.65 -1.63 -13.33
CA ASP A 41 0.57 -2.94 -13.99
C ASP A 41 0.27 -4.08 -12.99
N LEU A 42 0.92 -4.05 -11.82
CA LEU A 42 0.71 -4.99 -10.71
C LEU A 42 -0.75 -5.06 -10.22
N THR A 43 -1.52 -3.97 -10.31
CA THR A 43 -2.91 -3.94 -9.85
C THR A 43 -3.93 -4.02 -10.99
N SER A 44 -3.47 -4.03 -12.25
CA SER A 44 -4.31 -4.10 -13.45
C SER A 44 -5.22 -5.33 -13.45
N GLY A 45 -4.74 -6.46 -12.91
CA GLY A 45 -5.49 -7.70 -12.78
C GLY A 45 -6.40 -7.79 -11.54
N ILE A 46 -6.39 -6.80 -10.65
CA ILE A 46 -7.10 -6.86 -9.37
C ILE A 46 -8.52 -6.29 -9.52
N THR A 47 -9.51 -7.08 -9.10
CA THR A 47 -10.90 -6.59 -9.08
C THR A 47 -11.08 -5.43 -8.10
N GLN A 48 -12.06 -4.57 -8.36
CA GLN A 48 -12.35 -3.43 -7.47
C GLN A 48 -12.64 -3.87 -6.03
N ALA A 49 -13.33 -4.99 -5.83
CA ALA A 49 -13.60 -5.53 -4.49
C ALA A 49 -12.31 -5.98 -3.77
N SER A 50 -11.43 -6.69 -4.48
CA SER A 50 -10.14 -7.13 -3.94
C SER A 50 -9.24 -5.93 -3.64
N TYR A 51 -9.20 -4.93 -4.51
CA TYR A 51 -8.45 -3.69 -4.30
C TYR A 51 -8.90 -2.95 -3.04
N HIS A 52 -10.22 -2.78 -2.85
CA HIS A 52 -10.74 -2.10 -1.66
C HIS A 52 -10.47 -2.89 -0.37
N ARG A 53 -10.57 -4.23 -0.41
CA ARG A 53 -10.15 -5.07 0.72
C ARG A 53 -8.67 -4.89 1.03
N ALA A 54 -7.83 -5.01 0.01
CA ALA A 54 -6.39 -4.89 0.14
C ALA A 54 -5.98 -3.54 0.74
N LEU A 55 -6.49 -2.45 0.17
CA LEU A 55 -6.23 -1.10 0.66
C LEU A 55 -6.63 -0.95 2.13
N ARG A 56 -7.77 -1.52 2.54
CA ARG A 56 -8.24 -1.46 3.93
C ARG A 56 -7.34 -2.25 4.88
N SER A 57 -6.90 -3.45 4.50
CA SER A 57 -5.94 -4.23 5.28
C SER A 57 -4.62 -3.49 5.42
N LEU A 58 -4.08 -2.96 4.33
CA LEU A 58 -2.79 -2.25 4.35
C LEU A 58 -2.83 -1.02 5.27
N ILE A 59 -3.97 -0.32 5.32
CA ILE A 59 -4.19 0.77 6.29
C ILE A 59 -4.29 0.23 7.72
N SER A 60 -4.99 -0.89 7.92
CA SER A 60 -5.10 -1.52 9.23
C SER A 60 -3.77 -2.08 9.76
N LEU A 61 -2.84 -2.40 8.86
CA LEU A 61 -1.49 -2.89 9.16
C LEU A 61 -0.46 -1.77 9.30
N ASP A 62 -0.88 -0.50 9.25
CA ASP A 62 -0.01 0.68 9.29
C ASP A 62 1.02 0.75 8.14
N LEU A 63 0.83 -0.05 7.08
CA LEU A 63 1.69 -0.03 5.89
C LEU A 63 1.36 1.13 4.95
N LEU A 64 0.10 1.56 4.97
CA LEU A 64 -0.42 2.68 4.18
C LEU A 64 -1.19 3.63 5.09
N GLU A 65 -0.79 4.88 5.13
CA GLU A 65 -1.47 5.92 5.89
C GLU A 65 -2.25 6.84 4.95
N LYS A 66 -3.40 7.36 5.36
CA LYS A 66 -4.08 8.39 4.57
C LYS A 66 -3.37 9.71 4.82
N ALA A 67 -2.94 10.39 3.75
CA ALA A 67 -2.30 11.69 3.87
C ALA A 67 -3.33 12.74 4.36
N GLU A 68 -3.32 13.05 5.65
CA GLU A 68 -4.17 14.08 6.23
C GLU A 68 -3.67 15.47 5.77
N GLY A 69 -4.53 16.22 5.08
CA GLY A 69 -4.19 17.53 4.50
C GLY A 69 -4.13 17.56 2.96
N TYR A 70 -4.13 16.41 2.29
CA TYR A 70 -4.26 16.33 0.83
C TYR A 70 -5.72 16.09 0.41
N LYS A 71 -6.11 16.54 -0.80
CA LYS A 71 -7.46 16.25 -1.36
C LYS A 71 -7.74 14.75 -1.26
N SER A 72 -8.99 14.35 -1.01
CA SER A 72 -9.37 12.95 -0.80
C SER A 72 -8.69 11.98 -1.80
N ARG A 73 -8.23 10.80 -1.32
CA ARG A 73 -7.56 9.70 -2.06
C ARG A 73 -6.01 9.72 -2.15
N HIS A 74 -5.35 10.49 -1.30
CA HIS A 74 -3.89 10.45 -1.16
C HIS A 74 -3.48 9.53 -0.01
N TYR A 75 -2.44 8.73 -0.24
CA TYR A 75 -1.92 7.73 0.67
C TYR A 75 -0.41 7.87 0.78
N LEU A 76 0.11 7.71 1.99
CA LEU A 76 1.53 7.68 2.30
C LEU A 76 1.93 6.23 2.49
N VAL A 77 2.96 5.79 1.76
CA VAL A 77 3.55 4.46 1.96
C VAL A 77 4.47 4.54 3.15
N ARG A 78 4.13 3.84 4.24
CA ARG A 78 5.02 3.73 5.39
C ARG A 78 6.09 2.71 5.04
N ASN A 79 7.29 3.20 4.76
CA ASN A 79 8.46 2.34 4.67
C ASN A 79 8.93 1.99 6.09
N HIS A 80 8.16 1.17 6.81
CA HIS A 80 8.64 0.58 8.06
C HIS A 80 9.47 -0.68 7.75
N LEU A 81 10.45 -0.54 6.87
CA LEU A 81 11.63 -1.40 6.90
C LEU A 81 12.52 -0.88 8.03
N ALA A 82 12.03 -1.00 9.27
CA ALA A 82 12.88 -0.83 10.44
C ALA A 82 13.77 -2.07 10.55
N GLY A 83 14.85 -2.06 9.79
CA GLY A 83 16.03 -2.88 10.03
C GLY A 83 17.22 -1.95 10.21
N GLY A 84 17.67 -1.77 11.46
CA GLY A 84 18.93 -1.10 11.82
C GLY A 84 18.81 -0.11 12.95
#